data_AF-K0AWB9-F1
#
_entry.id   AF-K0AWB9-F1
#
_cell.length_a   1.000
_cell.length_b   1.000
_cell.length_c   1.000
_cell.angle_alpha   90.00
_cell.angle_beta   90.00
_cell.angle_gamma   90.00
#
_symmetry.space_group_name_H-M   'P 1'
#
loop_
_entity.id
_entity.type
_entity.pdbx_description
1 polymer ?
#
loop_
_entity_poly.entity_id
_entity_poly.type
_entity_poly.pdbx_seq_one_letter_code
_entity_poly.pdbx_strand_id
1 'polypeptide(L)' 'MEISTIRENNIEIAIIKSNELLITDVQSALDFIATVRYETGCDRIVLNKSAICEDFFI' A
#
# COMPACT_ATOMS: atom_id res chain seq x y z
N MET A 1 -6.84 -2.25 -8.05
CA MET A 1 -6.17 -2.57 -6.76
C MET A 1 -6.68 -3.91 -6.26
N GLU A 2 -5.80 -4.85 -5.96
CA GLU A 2 -6.11 -6.13 -5.31
C GLU A 2 -5.42 -6.15 -3.93
N ILE A 3 -6.17 -6.54 -2.89
CA ILE A 3 -5.68 -6.60 -1.51
C ILE A 3 -5.78 -8.05 -1.02
N SER A 4 -4.67 -8.53 -0.44
CA SER A 4 -4.62 -9.78 0.32
C SER A 4 -3.89 -9.52 1.63
N THR A 5 -4.13 -10.34 2.65
CA THR A 5 -3.43 -10.24 3.93
C THR A 5 -2.62 -11.50 4.21
N ILE A 6 -1.46 -11.32 4.82
CA ILE A 6 -0.65 -12.41 5.38
C ILE A 6 -0.33 -12.11 6.83
N ARG A 7 -0.04 -13.17 7.59
CA ARG A 7 0.43 -13.06 8.97
C ARG A 7 1.82 -13.66 9.06
N GLU A 8 2.79 -12.84 9.44
CA GLU A 8 4.19 -13.25 9.60
C GLU A 8 4.73 -12.68 10.91
N ASN A 9 5.40 -13.52 11.72
CA ASN A 9 5.90 -13.13 13.05
C ASN A 9 4.85 -12.47 13.94
N ASN A 10 3.61 -12.98 13.92
CA ASN A 10 2.47 -12.42 14.65
C ASN A 10 2.05 -11.00 14.24
N ILE A 11 2.46 -10.53 13.06
CA ILE A 11 1.99 -9.26 12.51
C ILE A 11 1.18 -9.50 11.22
N GLU A 12 0.01 -8.88 11.15
CA GLU A 12 -0.82 -8.78 9.95
C GLU A 12 -0.21 -7.77 8.98
N ILE A 13 -0.09 -8.15 7.70
CA ILE A 13 0.52 -7.35 6.64
C ILE A 13 -0.41 -7.38 5.44
N ALA A 14 -0.78 -6.21 4.93
CA ALA A 14 -1.52 -6.07 3.69
C ALA A 14 -0.56 -6.16 2.49
N ILE A 15 -0.82 -7.06 1.56
CA ILE A 15 -0.14 -7.15 0.26
C ILE A 15 -1.04 -6.53 -0.80
N ILE A 16 -0.54 -5.47 -1.42
CA ILE A 16 -1.26 -4.68 -2.41
C ILE A 16 -0.62 -4.88 -3.78
N LYS A 17 -1.44 -5.36 -4.73
CA LYS A 17 -1.06 -5.45 -6.14
C LYS A 17 -1.87 -4.46 -6.96
N SER A 18 -1.18 -3.73 -7.82
CA SER A 18 -1.78 -2.77 -8.74
C SER A 18 -0.96 -2.65 -10.00
N ASN A 19 -1.65 -2.57 -11.13
CA ASN A 19 -1.05 -2.25 -12.43
C ASN A 19 -1.07 -0.74 -12.73
N GLU A 20 -1.58 0.06 -11.78
CA GLU A 20 -1.73 1.51 -11.86
C GLU A 20 -0.94 2.18 -10.74
N LEU A 21 -0.54 3.45 -10.96
CA LEU A 21 0.04 4.30 -9.93
C LEU A 21 -1.00 4.59 -8.85
N LEU A 22 -0.64 4.30 -7.60
CA LEU A 22 -1.45 4.56 -6.41
C LEU A 22 -0.89 5.73 -5.59
N ILE A 23 0.43 5.92 -5.59
CA ILE A 23 1.11 7.00 -4.87
C ILE A 23 1.79 7.90 -5.90
N THR A 24 1.22 9.07 -6.13
CA THR A 24 1.75 10.09 -7.06
C THR A 24 2.28 11.33 -6.35
N ASP A 25 1.83 11.55 -5.12
CA ASP A 25 2.17 12.68 -4.26
C ASP A 25 1.88 12.33 -2.78
N VAL A 26 2.07 13.30 -1.89
CA VAL A 26 1.84 13.12 -0.45
C VAL A 26 0.36 12.81 -0.13
N GLN A 27 -0.59 13.43 -0.83
CA GLN A 27 -2.01 13.26 -0.52
C GLN A 27 -2.49 11.87 -0.91
N SER A 28 -2.18 11.43 -2.13
CA SER A 28 -2.46 10.07 -2.60
C SER A 28 -1.82 9.00 -1.70
N ALA A 29 -0.60 9.24 -1.17
CA ALA A 29 0.00 8.35 -0.17
C ALA A 29 -0.84 8.23 1.10
N LEU A 30 -1.32 9.35 1.65
CA LEU A 30 -2.15 9.36 2.86
C LEU A 30 -3.50 8.69 2.63
N ASP A 31 -4.17 9.03 1.52
CA ASP A 31 -5.46 8.43 1.14
C ASP A 31 -5.32 6.91 0.96
N PHE A 32 -4.24 6.47 0.30
CA PHE A 32 -3.93 5.05 0.11
C PHE A 32 -3.72 4.33 1.45
N ILE A 33 -2.87 4.86 2.33
CA ILE A 33 -2.59 4.24 3.64
C ILE A 33 -3.86 4.18 4.49
N ALA A 34 -4.67 5.24 4.50
CA ALA A 34 -5.93 5.27 5.23
C ALA A 34 -6.92 4.22 4.70
N THR A 35 -7.03 4.08 3.38
CA THR A 35 -7.90 3.09 2.72
C THR A 35 -7.47 1.66 3.06
N VAL A 36 -6.18 1.34 2.91
CA VAL A 36 -5.68 0.00 3.25
C VAL A 36 -5.91 -0.33 4.71
N ARG A 37 -5.68 0.63 5.61
CA ARG A 37 -5.92 0.44 7.05
C ARG A 37 -7.40 0.24 7.36
N TYR A 38 -8.29 0.99 6.72
CA TYR A 38 -9.73 0.86 6.90
C TYR A 38 -10.25 -0.51 6.42
N GLU A 39 -9.77 -0.99 5.27
CA GLU A 39 -10.21 -2.27 4.69
C GLU A 39 -9.62 -3.50 5.39
N THR A 40 -8.38 -3.41 5.87
CA THR A 40 -7.63 -4.59 6.34
C THR A 40 -7.31 -4.57 7.84
N GLY A 41 -7.38 -3.41 8.49
CA GLY A 41 -6.84 -3.21 9.84
C GLY A 41 -5.31 -3.33 9.95
N CYS A 42 -4.59 -3.51 8.84
CA CYS A 42 -3.15 -3.67 8.84
C CYS A 42 -2.43 -2.33 8.93
N ASP A 43 -1.42 -2.24 9.80
CA ASP A 43 -0.51 -1.08 9.88
C ASP A 43 0.77 -1.28 9.03
N ARG A 44 0.93 -2.45 8.39
CA ARG A 44 2.06 -2.77 7.50
C ARG A 44 1.57 -3.13 6.12
N ILE A 45 2.24 -2.60 5.11
CA ILE A 45 1.84 -2.68 3.71
C ILE A 45 3.04 -3.12 2.87
N VAL A 46 2.83 -4.12 2.02
CA VAL A 46 3.71 -4.48 0.91
C VAL A 46 3.06 -3.97 -0.36
N LEU A 47 3.77 -3.13 -1.12
CA LEU A 47 3.29 -2.53 -2.36
C LEU A 47 4.34 -2.70 -3.46
N ASN A 48 3.90 -2.96 -4.69
CA ASN A 48 4.82 -3.00 -5.84
C ASN A 48 5.39 -1.61 -6.10
N LYS A 49 6.71 -1.51 -6.35
CA LYS A 49 7.37 -0.23 -6.65
C LYS A 49 6.70 0.50 -7.83
N SER A 50 6.24 -0.24 -8.83
CA SER A 50 5.52 0.30 -10.01
C SER A 50 4.23 1.04 -9.68
N ALA A 51 3.68 0.89 -8.47
CA ALA A 51 2.52 1.63 -8.00
C ALA A 51 2.88 2.98 -7.34
N ILE A 52 4.17 3.33 -7.28
CA ILE A 52 4.69 4.57 -6.70
C ILE A 52 5.36 5.37 -7.83
N CYS A 53 5.10 6.66 -7.93
CA CYS A 53 5.75 7.50 -8.91
C CYS A 53 7.27 7.55 -8.68
N GLU A 54 8.06 7.59 -9.76
CA GLU A 54 9.53 7.60 -9.64
C GLU A 54 10.04 8.86 -8.92
N ASP A 55 9.28 9.97 -9.00
CA ASP A 55 9.59 11.22 -8.30
C ASP A 55 9.59 11.10 -6.76
N PHE A 56 9.03 10.02 -6.22
CA PHE A 56 9.09 9.74 -4.79
C PHE A 56 10.51 9.33 -4.31
N PHE A 57 11.37 8.86 -5.22
CA PHE A 57 12.66 8.26 -4.89
C PHE A 57 13.89 9.12 -5.25
N ILE A 58 13.67 10.41 -5.58
CA ILE A 58 14.71 11.36 -6.00
C ILE A 58 15.69 11.68 -4.86
#